data_AF-A0A0C2VF00-F1
#
_entry.id   AF-A0A0C2VF00-F1
#
_cell.length_a   1.000
_cell.length_b   1.000
_cell.length_c   1.000
_cell.angle_alpha   90.00
_cell.angle_beta   90.00
_cell.angle_gamma   90.00
#
_symmetry.space_group_name_H-M   'P 1'
#
loop_
_entity.id
_entity.type
_entity.pdbx_description
1 polymer ?
#
loop_
_entity_poly.entity_id
_entity_poly.type
_entity_poly.pdbx_seq_one_letter_code
_entity_poly.pdbx_strand_id
1 'polypeptide(L)'
;MTVDAIDFENGMVQIYKTVVKGRGGKRHVKDPKTKRGERTLTLPSIVISKLELLVKEIRIMKFKRGSAYNQKENWLFCNESGEVFYPNTPQRWWKRFCTKTNMRYISLHDLRHTHVSILLFSGVDPNTTSKRIGHASSTFTLDTYGHQIFEADKMTATKLDDVFSPKIHRI
;
A
#
# COMPACT_ATOMS: atom_id res chain seq x y z
N MET A 1 5.00 9.33 -3.37
CA MET A 1 5.94 8.28 -3.77
C MET A 1 6.66 8.75 -5.01
N THR A 2 7.99 8.69 -4.99
CA THR A 2 8.84 9.03 -6.13
C THR A 2 9.30 7.76 -6.84
N VAL A 3 9.80 7.87 -8.06
CA VAL A 3 10.40 6.76 -8.81
C VAL A 3 11.60 6.20 -8.04
N ASP A 4 12.40 7.09 -7.45
CA ASP A 4 13.60 6.75 -6.68
C ASP A 4 13.30 5.94 -5.41
N ALA A 5 12.03 5.88 -5.00
CA ALA A 5 11.57 5.08 -3.87
C ALA A 5 11.37 3.60 -4.20
N ILE A 6 11.44 3.22 -5.48
CA ILE A 6 11.13 1.86 -5.95
C ILE A 6 12.41 1.16 -6.38
N ASP A 7 12.62 -0.02 -5.81
CA ASP A 7 13.57 -1.01 -6.30
C ASP A 7 12.81 -2.00 -7.17
N PHE A 8 12.89 -1.81 -8.49
CA PHE A 8 12.20 -2.66 -9.47
C PHE A 8 12.80 -4.06 -9.57
N GLU A 9 14.10 -4.20 -9.31
CA GLU A 9 14.81 -5.47 -9.38
C GLU A 9 14.38 -6.41 -8.25
N ASN A 10 14.32 -5.89 -7.03
CA ASN A 10 13.90 -6.66 -5.86
C ASN A 10 12.38 -6.57 -5.58
N GLY A 11 11.64 -5.83 -6.38
CA GLY A 11 10.20 -5.63 -6.21
C GLY A 11 9.84 -4.94 -4.89
N MET A 12 10.66 -3.99 -4.44
CA MET A 12 10.48 -3.30 -3.16
C MET A 12 10.14 -1.83 -3.33
N VAL A 13 9.46 -1.26 -2.33
CA VAL A 13 9.20 0.18 -2.24
C VAL A 13 9.51 0.70 -0.85
N GLN A 14 10.23 1.81 -0.79
CA GLN A 14 10.46 2.56 0.43
C GLN A 14 9.36 3.63 0.60
N ILE A 15 8.68 3.60 1.74
CA ILE A 15 7.70 4.59 2.13
C ILE A 15 8.36 5.54 3.13
N TYR A 16 8.75 6.73 2.68
CA TYR A 16 9.50 7.70 3.49
C TYR A 16 9.06 9.15 3.30
N LYS A 17 7.93 9.41 2.62
CA LYS A 17 7.35 10.76 2.45
C LYS A 17 5.84 10.70 2.49
N THR A 18 5.21 11.72 3.08
CA THR A 18 3.75 11.90 3.08
C THR A 18 3.40 13.29 2.56
N VAL A 19 2.40 13.37 1.67
CA VAL A 19 1.82 14.66 1.26
C VAL A 19 0.69 15.00 2.21
N VAL A 20 0.73 16.20 2.78
CA VAL A 20 -0.32 16.73 3.67
C VAL A 20 -0.81 18.08 3.16
N LYS A 21 -2.03 18.45 3.55
CA LYS A 21 -2.55 19.80 3.34
C LYS A 21 -2.00 20.70 4.45
N GLY A 22 -1.27 21.76 4.10
CA GLY A 22 -0.77 22.75 5.07
C GLY A 22 -1.67 23.97 5.19
N ARG A 23 -1.18 24.98 5.92
CA ARG A 23 -1.90 26.25 6.12
C ARG A 23 -2.18 26.92 4.77
N GLY A 24 -3.38 27.49 4.62
CA GLY A 24 -3.82 28.10 3.36
C GLY A 24 -4.14 27.11 2.23
N GLY A 25 -4.21 25.80 2.52
CA GLY A 25 -4.63 24.79 1.56
C GLY A 25 -3.56 24.33 0.58
N LYS A 26 -2.33 24.82 0.69
CA LYS A 26 -1.19 24.39 -0.13
C LYS A 26 -0.77 22.95 0.20
N ARG A 27 -0.16 22.27 -0.76
CA ARG A 27 0.43 20.94 -0.59
C ARG A 27 1.76 21.09 0.12
N HIS A 28 1.96 20.33 1.19
CA HIS A 28 3.25 20.23 1.87
C HIS A 28 3.67 18.78 1.88
N VAL A 29 4.86 18.51 1.34
CA VAL A 29 5.54 17.23 1.50
C VAL A 29 6.22 17.27 2.86
N LYS A 30 5.96 16.27 3.69
CA LYS A 30 6.63 16.09 4.98
C LYS A 30 7.33 14.75 4.99
N ASP A 31 8.51 14.75 5.58
CA ASP A 31 9.15 13.52 6.01
C ASP A 31 8.34 12.93 7.18
N PRO A 32 8.37 11.60 7.37
CA PRO A 32 7.77 10.96 8.51
C PRO A 32 8.29 11.59 9.79
N LYS A 33 7.39 11.86 10.74
CA LYS A 33 7.76 12.46 12.03
C LYS A 33 8.71 11.58 12.87
N THR A 34 8.89 10.30 12.50
CA THR A 34 9.74 9.32 13.20
C THR A 34 10.34 8.32 12.21
N LYS A 35 11.52 7.75 12.53
CA LYS A 35 12.14 6.64 11.76
C LYS A 35 11.20 5.46 11.52
N ARG A 36 10.20 5.26 12.38
CA ARG A 36 9.20 4.19 12.30
C ARG A 36 8.20 4.37 11.15
N GLY A 37 8.07 5.61 10.65
CA GLY A 37 7.25 5.89 9.47
C GLY A 37 7.95 5.56 8.15
N GLU A 38 9.28 5.39 8.19
CA GLU A 38 10.06 4.82 7.10
C GLU A 38 9.95 3.30 7.11
N ARG A 39 9.51 2.73 6.00
CA ARG A 39 9.42 1.27 5.86
C ARG A 39 9.64 0.84 4.44
N THR A 40 10.26 -0.32 4.27
CA THR A 40 10.41 -0.98 2.99
C THR A 40 9.42 -2.12 2.89
N LEU A 41 8.70 -2.20 1.76
CA LEU A 41 7.67 -3.20 1.52
C LEU A 41 7.99 -3.92 0.22
N THR A 42 7.93 -5.24 0.24
CA THR A 42 7.86 -6.05 -0.99
C THR A 42 6.49 -5.92 -1.61
N LEU A 43 6.44 -5.73 -2.92
CA LEU A 43 5.21 -5.57 -3.70
C LEU A 43 4.94 -6.82 -4.55
N PRO A 44 3.67 -7.19 -4.75
CA PRO A 44 3.33 -8.21 -5.73
C PRO A 44 3.82 -7.82 -7.13
N SER A 45 4.24 -8.81 -7.92
CA SER A 45 4.75 -8.59 -9.30
C SER A 45 3.77 -7.80 -10.17
N ILE A 46 2.46 -8.05 -10.04
CA ILE A 46 1.42 -7.30 -10.75
C ILE A 46 1.45 -5.79 -10.44
N VAL A 47 1.80 -5.41 -9.21
CA VAL A 47 1.91 -4.00 -8.82
C VAL A 47 3.19 -3.41 -9.41
N ILE A 48 4.31 -4.14 -9.36
CA ILE A 48 5.57 -3.74 -9.98
C ILE A 48 5.39 -3.47 -11.48
N SER A 49 4.78 -4.40 -12.22
CA SER A 49 4.50 -4.20 -13.65
C SER A 49 3.63 -2.99 -13.93
N LYS A 50 2.64 -2.68 -13.07
CA LYS A 50 1.84 -1.45 -13.20
C LYS A 50 2.65 -0.19 -12.91
N LEU A 51 3.58 -0.23 -11.96
CA LEU A 51 4.48 0.89 -11.67
C LEU A 51 5.44 1.15 -12.83
N GLU A 52 5.97 0.11 -13.48
CA GLU A 52 6.82 0.25 -14.67
C GLU A 52 6.08 0.93 -15.82
N LEU A 53 4.83 0.53 -16.08
CA LEU A 53 3.98 1.17 -17.08
C LEU A 53 3.76 2.64 -16.76
N LEU A 54 3.44 2.96 -15.50
CA LEU A 54 3.26 4.35 -15.05
C LEU A 54 4.54 5.18 -15.23
N VAL A 55 5.72 4.63 -14.94
CA VAL A 55 7.00 5.31 -15.18
C VAL A 55 7.19 5.61 -16.67
N LYS A 56 6.85 4.68 -17.56
CA LYS A 56 6.91 4.91 -19.02
C LYS A 56 5.96 6.03 -19.45
N GLU A 57 4.73 6.04 -18.94
CA GLU A 57 3.75 7.11 -19.22
C GLU A 57 4.27 8.48 -18.77
N ILE A 58 4.86 8.57 -17.58
CA ILE A 58 5.44 9.82 -17.06
C ILE A 58 6.60 10.31 -17.94
N ARG A 59 7.48 9.40 -18.39
CA ARG A 59 8.58 9.76 -19.31
C ARG A 59 8.05 10.33 -20.63
N ILE A 60 7.01 9.72 -21.20
CA ILE A 60 6.36 10.21 -22.41
C ILE A 60 5.72 11.58 -22.16
N MET A 61 5.00 11.76 -21.05
CA MET A 61 4.41 13.06 -20.70
C MET A 61 5.47 14.14 -20.54
N LYS A 62 6.57 13.86 -19.84
CA LYS A 62 7.70 14.77 -19.66
C LYS A 62 8.31 15.17 -21.00
N PHE A 63 8.54 14.20 -21.89
CA PHE A 63 9.05 14.47 -23.23
C PHE A 63 8.11 15.38 -24.03
N LYS A 64 6.81 15.07 -24.07
CA LYS A 64 5.80 15.87 -24.78
C LYS A 64 5.67 17.30 -24.26
N ARG A 65 5.84 17.49 -22.95
CA ARG A 65 5.68 18.80 -22.29
C ARG A 65 6.96 19.64 -22.32
N GLY A 66 8.12 19.04 -22.54
CA GLY A 66 9.40 19.75 -22.65
C GLY A 66 9.66 20.64 -21.43
N SER A 67 10.04 21.90 -21.67
CA SER A 67 10.33 22.89 -20.63
C SER A 67 9.11 23.28 -19.76
N ALA A 68 7.89 23.02 -20.22
CA ALA A 68 6.69 23.26 -19.43
C ALA A 68 6.47 22.19 -18.34
N TYR A 69 7.22 21.08 -18.38
CA TYR A 69 7.19 20.04 -17.36
C TYR A 69 8.12 20.40 -16.19
N ASN A 70 7.57 21.09 -15.19
CA ASN A 70 8.34 21.54 -14.04
C ASN A 70 8.20 20.57 -12.85
N GLN A 71 9.00 19.52 -12.88
CA GLN A 71 9.04 18.52 -11.82
C GLN A 71 10.31 18.66 -10.98
N LYS A 72 10.17 19.11 -9.72
CA LYS A 72 11.29 19.24 -8.77
C LYS A 72 11.79 17.91 -8.22
N GLU A 73 10.91 16.91 -8.12
CA GLU A 73 11.25 15.54 -7.70
C GLU A 73 10.48 14.54 -8.57
N ASN A 74 11.03 13.36 -8.85
CA ASN A 74 10.44 12.34 -9.73
C ASN A 74 9.18 11.68 -9.15
N TRP A 75 8.10 12.43 -8.96
CA TRP A 75 6.83 11.93 -8.44
C TRP A 75 6.14 10.98 -9.41
N LEU A 76 5.63 9.86 -8.88
CA LEU A 76 4.82 8.90 -9.64
C LEU A 76 3.36 9.33 -9.78
N PHE A 77 2.82 9.96 -8.74
CA PHE A 77 1.43 10.39 -8.69
C PHE A 77 1.37 11.91 -8.76
N CYS A 78 1.52 12.45 -9.97
CA CYS A 78 1.53 13.88 -10.25
C CYS A 78 0.60 14.23 -11.43
N ASN A 79 0.23 15.51 -11.51
CA ASN A 79 -0.50 16.06 -12.64
C ASN A 79 0.41 16.22 -13.87
N GLU A 80 -0.16 16.69 -14.97
CA GLU A 80 0.55 16.89 -16.25
C GLU A 80 1.68 17.93 -16.19
N SER A 81 1.69 18.78 -15.16
CA SER A 81 2.76 19.75 -14.89
C SER A 81 3.88 19.17 -14.01
N GLY A 82 3.74 17.93 -13.53
CA GLY A 82 4.70 17.28 -12.64
C GLY A 82 4.49 17.57 -11.15
N GLU A 83 3.40 18.24 -10.78
CA GLU A 83 3.08 18.55 -9.38
C GLU A 83 2.31 17.41 -8.71
N VAL A 84 2.63 17.10 -7.45
CA VAL A 84 1.91 16.08 -6.67
C VAL A 84 0.43 16.41 -6.53
N PHE A 85 -0.40 15.37 -6.50
CA PHE A 85 -1.81 15.54 -6.19
C PHE A 85 -2.04 15.99 -4.74
N TYR A 86 -3.19 16.63 -4.50
CA TYR A 86 -3.64 16.87 -3.14
C TYR A 86 -3.99 15.54 -2.45
N PRO A 87 -3.85 15.43 -1.12
CA PRO A 87 -4.12 14.19 -0.40
C PRO A 87 -5.54 13.64 -0.58
N ASN A 88 -6.52 14.53 -0.81
CA ASN A 88 -7.92 14.17 -1.02
C ASN A 88 -8.27 13.87 -2.48
N THR A 89 -7.35 14.10 -3.43
CA THR A 89 -7.59 13.86 -4.86
C THR A 89 -7.90 12.38 -5.13
N PRO A 90 -7.09 11.40 -4.65
CA PRO A 90 -7.38 9.98 -4.87
C PRO A 90 -8.74 9.56 -4.30
N GLN A 91 -9.10 10.03 -3.11
CA GLN A 91 -10.39 9.74 -2.49
C GLN A 91 -11.56 10.28 -3.32
N ARG A 92 -11.43 11.49 -3.87
CA ARG A 92 -12.45 12.08 -4.74
C ARG A 92 -12.61 11.30 -6.04
N TRP A 93 -11.50 10.90 -6.66
CA TRP A 93 -11.54 10.09 -7.88
C TRP A 93 -12.15 8.72 -7.63
N TRP A 94 -11.77 8.07 -6.53
CA TRP A 94 -12.33 6.79 -6.11
C TRP A 94 -13.84 6.87 -5.88
N LYS A 95 -14.31 7.89 -5.14
CA LYS A 95 -15.75 8.11 -4.94
C LYS A 95 -16.49 8.28 -6.27
N ARG A 96 -15.94 9.10 -7.18
CA ARG A 96 -16.52 9.29 -8.54
C ARG A 96 -16.54 8.00 -9.34
N PHE A 97 -15.48 7.20 -9.26
CA PHE A 97 -15.40 5.90 -9.92
C PHE A 97 -16.52 4.98 -9.42
N CYS A 98 -16.65 4.78 -8.11
CA CYS A 98 -17.71 3.95 -7.53
C CYS A 98 -19.11 4.41 -7.95
N THR A 99 -19.38 5.71 -7.94
CA THR A 99 -20.67 6.26 -8.41
C THR A 99 -20.90 5.96 -9.88
N LYS A 100 -19.88 6.15 -10.74
CA LYS A 100 -19.99 5.91 -12.18
C LYS A 100 -20.21 4.44 -12.53
N THR A 101 -19.63 3.52 -11.76
CA THR A 101 -19.73 2.08 -12.00
C THR A 101 -20.85 1.40 -11.19
N ASN A 102 -21.65 2.18 -10.45
CA ASN A 102 -22.67 1.69 -9.52
C ASN A 102 -22.13 0.67 -8.49
N MET A 103 -20.86 0.80 -8.13
CA MET A 103 -20.24 -0.03 -7.10
C MET A 103 -20.50 0.56 -5.72
N ARG A 104 -20.69 -0.32 -4.73
CA ARG A 104 -20.72 0.08 -3.32
C ARG A 104 -19.46 0.88 -2.99
N TYR A 105 -19.64 2.08 -2.46
CA TYR A 105 -18.53 2.89 -1.99
C TYR A 105 -17.91 2.27 -0.73
N ILE A 106 -16.61 2.03 -0.80
CA ILE A 106 -15.75 1.60 0.29
C ILE A 106 -14.63 2.64 0.36
N SER A 107 -14.30 3.21 1.51
CA SER A 107 -13.26 4.26 1.52
C SER A 107 -11.87 3.69 1.24
N LEU A 108 -10.91 4.53 0.85
CA LEU A 108 -9.51 4.07 0.68
C LEU A 108 -8.91 3.56 2.01
N HIS A 109 -9.41 4.05 3.14
CA HIS A 109 -9.02 3.55 4.46
C HIS A 109 -9.60 2.15 4.70
N ASP A 110 -10.85 1.91 4.29
CA ASP A 110 -11.47 0.60 4.39
C ASP A 110 -10.79 -0.41 3.47
N LEU A 111 -10.31 -0.01 2.28
CA LEU A 111 -9.49 -0.88 1.43
C LEU A 111 -8.19 -1.30 2.13
N ARG A 112 -7.57 -0.40 2.90
CA ARG A 112 -6.42 -0.74 3.75
C ARG A 112 -6.81 -1.71 4.86
N HIS A 113 -8.01 -1.58 5.43
CA HIS A 113 -8.52 -2.56 6.38
C HIS A 113 -8.76 -3.93 5.74
N THR A 114 -9.30 -3.97 4.51
CA THR A 114 -9.46 -5.19 3.73
C THR A 114 -8.12 -5.87 3.48
N HIS A 115 -7.08 -5.10 3.13
CA HIS A 115 -5.72 -5.65 2.97
C HIS A 115 -5.21 -6.33 4.25
N VAL A 116 -5.44 -5.73 5.42
CA VAL A 116 -5.08 -6.34 6.70
C VAL A 116 -5.86 -7.63 6.96
N SER A 117 -7.18 -7.61 6.74
CA SER A 117 -8.01 -8.83 6.90
C SER A 117 -7.53 -9.96 6.00
N ILE A 118 -7.19 -9.66 4.74
CA ILE A 118 -6.66 -10.66 3.79
C ILE A 118 -5.35 -11.26 4.32
N LEU A 119 -4.43 -10.44 4.82
CA LEU A 119 -3.15 -10.93 5.36
C LEU A 119 -3.35 -11.85 6.55
N LEU A 120 -4.18 -11.45 7.51
CA LEU A 120 -4.44 -12.25 8.71
C LEU A 120 -5.15 -13.57 8.35
N PHE A 121 -6.14 -13.52 7.47
CA PHE A 121 -6.84 -14.71 6.98
C PHE A 121 -5.91 -15.65 6.20
N SER A 122 -4.89 -15.10 5.53
CA SER A 122 -3.85 -15.89 4.85
C SER A 122 -2.81 -16.48 5.82
N GLY A 123 -2.97 -16.28 7.13
CA GLY A 123 -2.08 -16.79 8.17
C GLY A 123 -0.81 -15.95 8.39
N VAL A 124 -0.76 -14.70 7.90
CA VAL A 124 0.35 -13.79 8.21
C VAL A 124 0.19 -13.30 9.64
N ASP A 125 1.26 -13.37 10.44
CA ASP A 125 1.17 -13.02 11.85
C ASP A 125 0.84 -11.53 12.06
N PRO A 126 0.20 -11.16 13.19
CA PRO A 126 -0.21 -9.79 13.47
C PRO A 126 0.94 -8.78 13.53
N ASN A 127 2.14 -9.20 13.96
CA ASN A 127 3.29 -8.32 14.07
C ASN A 127 3.85 -7.96 12.69
N THR A 128 4.04 -8.96 11.81
CA THR A 128 4.43 -8.75 10.41
C THR A 128 3.40 -7.90 9.68
N THR A 129 2.11 -8.20 9.89
CA THR A 129 1.01 -7.41 9.32
C THR A 129 1.09 -5.95 9.77
N SER A 130 1.21 -5.70 11.09
CA SER A 130 1.30 -4.36 11.68
C SER A 130 2.50 -3.56 11.16
N LYS A 131 3.69 -4.19 11.06
CA LYS A 131 4.89 -3.60 10.47
C LYS A 131 4.68 -3.19 9.01
N ARG A 132 4.05 -4.07 8.20
CA ARG A 132 3.78 -3.83 6.77
C ARG A 132 2.89 -2.60 6.56
N ILE A 133 1.84 -2.46 7.37
CA ILE A 133 0.94 -1.31 7.27
C ILE A 133 1.55 -0.04 7.89
N GLY A 134 2.44 -0.18 8.87
CA GLY A 134 3.08 0.93 9.56
C GLY A 134 2.21 1.52 10.67
N HIS A 135 1.43 0.69 11.38
CA HIS A 135 0.74 1.13 12.59
C HIS A 135 1.76 1.21 13.74
N ALA A 136 1.67 2.27 14.55
CA ALA A 136 2.58 2.46 15.68
C ALA A 136 2.38 1.43 16.80
N SER A 137 1.27 0.69 16.78
CA SER A 137 0.97 -0.35 17.77
C SER A 137 0.37 -1.58 17.09
N SER A 138 0.86 -2.76 17.45
CA SER A 138 0.24 -4.06 17.15
C SER A 138 -1.08 -4.26 17.90
N THR A 139 -1.28 -3.57 19.03
CA THR A 139 -2.52 -3.60 19.81
C THR A 139 -3.71 -3.13 18.99
N PHE A 140 -3.55 -2.10 18.15
CA PHE A 140 -4.62 -1.68 17.23
C PHE A 140 -5.01 -2.80 16.25
N THR A 141 -4.06 -3.59 15.78
CA THR A 141 -4.31 -4.73 14.90
C THR A 141 -4.98 -5.88 15.66
N LEU A 142 -4.56 -6.15 16.90
CA LEU A 142 -5.20 -7.18 17.74
C LEU A 142 -6.64 -6.81 18.12
N ASP A 143 -6.87 -5.57 18.55
CA ASP A 143 -8.19 -5.08 18.95
C ASP A 143 -9.18 -5.01 17.78
N THR A 144 -8.70 -4.67 16.57
CA THR A 144 -9.55 -4.53 15.38
C THR A 144 -9.80 -5.86 14.68
N TYR A 145 -8.89 -6.84 14.80
CA TYR A 145 -8.92 -8.08 14.01
C TYR A 145 -8.87 -9.36 14.85
N GLY A 146 -9.20 -9.29 16.15
CA GLY A 146 -9.13 -10.44 17.06
C GLY A 146 -9.90 -11.67 16.58
N HIS A 147 -11.06 -11.48 15.94
CA HIS A 147 -11.83 -12.58 15.37
C HIS A 147 -11.08 -13.31 14.24
N GLN A 148 -10.42 -12.58 13.35
CA GLN A 148 -9.64 -13.16 12.26
C GLN A 148 -8.40 -13.90 12.78
N ILE A 149 -7.84 -13.44 13.88
CA ILE A 149 -6.70 -14.09 14.54
C ILE A 149 -7.11 -15.43 15.16
N PHE A 150 -8.29 -15.48 15.79
CA PHE A 150 -8.84 -16.73 16.31
C PHE A 150 -9.07 -17.78 15.21
N GLU A 151 -9.57 -17.38 14.05
CA GLU A 151 -9.71 -18.28 12.91
C GLU A 151 -8.35 -18.70 12.32
N ALA A 152 -7.35 -17.81 12.32
CA ALA A 152 -5.99 -18.16 11.92
C ALA A 152 -5.32 -19.17 12.88
N ASP A 153 -5.63 -19.11 14.18
CA ASP A 153 -5.17 -20.07 15.18
C ASP A 153 -5.73 -21.48 14.92
N LYS A 154 -7.03 -21.60 14.60
CA LYS A 154 -7.63 -22.88 14.19
C LYS A 154 -6.93 -23.49 12.97
N MET A 155 -6.65 -22.68 11.95
CA MET A 155 -5.90 -23.14 10.77
C MET A 155 -4.46 -23.55 11.12
N THR A 156 -3.87 -22.91 12.12
CA THR A 156 -2.53 -23.25 12.62
C THR A 156 -2.55 -24.61 13.30
N ALA A 157 -3.55 -24.91 14.14
CA ALA A 157 -3.72 -26.23 14.74
C ALA A 157 -3.82 -27.33 13.67
N THR A 158 -4.63 -27.14 12.63
CA THR A 158 -4.74 -28.11 11.51
C THR A 158 -3.40 -28.32 10.79
N LYS A 159 -2.61 -27.26 10.57
CA LYS A 159 -1.28 -27.39 9.97
C LYS A 159 -0.30 -28.14 10.88
N LEU A 160 -0.42 -27.98 12.20
CA LEU A 160 0.40 -28.74 13.14
C LEU A 160 0.01 -30.22 13.10
N ASP A 161 -1.27 -30.56 12.96
CA ASP A 161 -1.70 -31.94 12.74
C ASP A 161 -1.04 -32.54 11.50
N ASP A 162 -0.98 -31.81 10.38
CA ASP A 162 -0.31 -32.28 9.16
C ASP A 162 1.21 -32.53 9.33
N VAL A 163 1.87 -31.74 10.19
CA VAL A 163 3.31 -31.87 10.46
C VAL A 163 3.59 -33.02 11.43
N PHE A 164 2.76 -33.18 12.46
CA PHE A 164 3.00 -34.13 13.55
C PHE A 164 2.25 -35.47 13.39
N SER A 165 1.28 -35.55 12.49
CA SER A 165 0.58 -36.79 12.10
C SER A 165 0.93 -37.16 10.66
N PRO A 166 2.15 -37.67 10.39
CA PRO A 166 2.52 -38.08 9.03
C PRO A 166 1.51 -39.11 8.53
N LYS A 167 0.96 -38.86 7.33
CA LYS A 167 0.05 -39.78 6.65
C LYS A 167 0.69 -41.16 6.57
N ILE A 168 0.25 -42.07 7.46
CA ILE A 168 0.64 -43.47 7.43
C ILE A 168 0.12 -44.00 6.09
N HIS A 169 1.01 -44.09 5.09
CA HIS A 169 0.73 -44.87 3.89
C HIS A 169 0.64 -46.31 4.36
N ARG A 170 -0.59 -46.77 4.60
CA ARG A 170 -0.87 -48.20 4.72
C ARG A 170 -0.67 -48.81 3.34
N ILE A 171 0.39 -49.60 3.22
CA ILE A 171 0.65 -50.52 2.11
C ILE A 171 -0.45 -51.59 2.12
#